data_AF-A0A528N1R6-F1
#
_entry.id   AF-A0A528N1R6-F1
#
_cell.length_a   1.000
_cell.length_b   1.000
_cell.length_c   1.000
_cell.angle_alpha   90.00
_cell.angle_beta   90.00
_cell.angle_gamma   90.00
#
_symmetry.space_group_name_H-M   'P 1'
#
loop_
_entity.id
_entity.type
_entity.pdbx_description
1 polymer ?
#
loop_
_entity_poly.entity_id
_entity_poly.type
_entity_poly.pdbx_seq_one_letter_code
_entity_poly.pdbx_strand_id
1 'polypeptide(L)' 'HRHRTRSAIYVRINDLSTHLADDDLAALVPVKPDGIMLPKSNSGQDVQQLSAKLRVHEAESGLPDGAIKILPIITETAA' A
#
# COMPACT_ATOMS: atom_id res chain seq x y z
N HIS A 1 -21.79 -21.22 -11.75
CA HIS A 1 -21.48 -19.90 -11.16
C HIS A 1 -20.09 -19.46 -11.63
N ARG A 2 -19.97 -18.58 -12.64
CA ARG A 2 -18.68 -17.92 -12.91
C ARG A 2 -18.48 -16.88 -11.82
N HIS A 3 -17.42 -17.01 -11.03
CA HIS A 3 -17.02 -15.99 -10.07
C HIS A 3 -16.81 -14.71 -10.87
N ARG A 4 -17.60 -13.67 -10.59
CA ARG A 4 -17.42 -12.36 -11.21
C ARG A 4 -16.06 -11.85 -10.73
N THR A 5 -15.04 -11.96 -11.58
CA THR A 5 -13.71 -11.42 -11.29
C THR A 5 -13.84 -9.90 -11.23
N ARG A 6 -13.93 -9.34 -10.02
CA ARG A 6 -13.79 -7.90 -9.82
C ARG A 6 -12.33 -7.56 -10.08
N SER A 7 -12.07 -6.62 -10.99
CA SER A 7 -10.71 -6.09 -11.19
C SER A 7 -10.24 -5.45 -9.88
N ALA A 8 -9.13 -5.93 -9.34
CA ALA A 8 -8.49 -5.32 -8.18
C ALA A 8 -7.61 -4.16 -8.65
N ILE A 9 -7.75 -2.99 -8.02
CA ILE A 9 -6.98 -1.80 -8.34
C ILE A 9 -5.82 -1.67 -7.34
N TYR A 10 -4.61 -1.77 -7.87
CA TYR A 10 -3.38 -1.54 -7.10
C TYR A 10 -2.75 -0.23 -7.53
N VAL A 11 -2.39 0.61 -6.55
CA VAL A 11 -1.74 1.90 -6.82
C VAL A 11 -0.31 1.88 -6.30
N ARG A 12 0.65 2.22 -7.17
CA ARG A 12 2.06 2.33 -6.80
C ARG A 12 2.32 3.68 -6.12
N ILE A 13 2.94 3.64 -4.95
CA ILE A 13 3.36 4.83 -4.20
C ILE A 13 4.85 5.11 -4.41
N ASN A 14 5.33 6.24 -3.90
CA ASN A 14 6.74 6.52 -3.79
C ASN A 14 7.44 5.58 -2.79
N ASP A 15 8.77 5.53 -2.89
CA ASP A 15 9.62 4.76 -1.99
C ASP A 15 9.46 5.23 -0.53
N LEU A 16 9.40 4.28 0.42
CA LEU A 16 9.23 4.56 1.86
C LEU A 16 10.37 5.39 2.47
N SER A 17 11.56 5.38 1.85
CA SER A 17 12.68 6.24 2.25
C SER A 17 12.43 7.73 1.99
N THR A 18 11.43 8.05 1.17
CA THR A 18 11.04 9.43 0.88
C THR A 18 9.95 9.90 1.84
N HIS A 19 10.01 11.17 2.25
CA HIS A 19 8.93 11.82 3.01
C HIS A 19 7.61 11.96 2.22
N LEU A 20 7.57 11.50 0.96
CA LEU A 20 6.41 11.61 0.07
C LEU A 20 5.43 10.43 0.21
N ALA A 21 5.85 9.34 0.83
CA ALA A 21 4.99 8.16 1.01
C ALA A 21 3.76 8.48 1.89
N ASP A 22 3.91 9.34 2.91
CA ASP A 22 2.78 9.74 3.76
C ASP A 22 1.74 10.58 3.00
N ASP A 23 2.19 11.49 2.11
CA ASP A 23 1.30 12.27 1.25
C ASP A 23 0.53 11.37 0.26
N ASP A 24 1.22 10.38 -0.33
CA ASP A 24 0.58 9.39 -1.19
C ASP A 24 -0.49 8.59 -0.42
N LEU A 25 -0.18 8.14 0.81
CA LEU A 25 -1.13 7.41 1.65
C LEU A 25 -2.35 8.26 1.99
N ALA A 26 -2.14 9.51 2.41
CA ALA A 26 -3.23 10.44 2.71
C ALA A 26 -4.14 10.70 1.49
N ALA A 27 -3.56 10.76 0.29
CA ALA A 27 -4.33 10.92 -0.94
C ALA A 27 -5.07 9.64 -1.38
N LEU A 28 -4.50 8.46 -1.12
CA LEU A 28 -5.04 7.18 -1.60
C LEU A 28 -6.10 6.56 -0.68
N VAL A 29 -5.99 6.74 0.63
CA VAL A 29 -6.91 6.12 1.60
C VAL A 29 -8.38 6.51 1.36
N PRO A 30 -8.74 7.78 1.04
CA PRO A 30 -10.11 8.15 0.70
C PRO A 30 -10.66 7.45 -0.55
N VAL A 31 -9.78 7.10 -1.49
CA VAL A 31 -10.13 6.42 -2.76
C VAL A 31 -10.35 4.92 -2.56
N LYS A 32 -9.89 4.36 -1.44
CA LYS A 32 -10.07 2.95 -1.04
C LYS A 32 -9.61 1.96 -2.13
N PRO A 33 -8.33 2.01 -2.55
CA PRO A 33 -7.78 1.02 -3.47
C PRO A 33 -7.82 -0.38 -2.85
N ASP A 34 -7.85 -1.42 -3.68
CA ASP A 34 -7.76 -2.80 -3.22
C ASP A 34 -6.36 -3.11 -2.65
N GLY A 35 -5.35 -2.38 -3.11
CA GLY A 35 -4.03 -2.43 -2.51
C GLY A 35 -3.06 -1.34 -2.98
N ILE A 36 -1.94 -1.28 -2.28
CA ILE A 36 -0.83 -0.39 -2.54
C ILE A 36 0.38 -1.21 -2.93
N MET A 37 1.04 -0.76 -3.99
CA MET A 37 2.26 -1.36 -4.50
C MET A 37 3.45 -0.54 -3.98
N LEU A 38 4.32 -1.20 -3.22
CA LEU A 38 5.52 -0.61 -2.65
C LEU A 38 6.72 -0.93 -3.54
N PRO A 39 7.24 0.04 -4.33
CA PRO A 39 8.44 -0.17 -5.13
C PRO A 39 9.68 -0.27 -4.24
N LYS A 40 10.72 -0.97 -4.72
CA LYS A 40 12.03 -1.09 -4.05
C LYS A 40 11.96 -1.52 -2.59
N SER A 41 11.05 -2.42 -2.24
CA SER A 41 11.00 -2.98 -0.89
C SER A 41 12.28 -3.81 -0.68
N ASN A 42 13.25 -3.24 0.04
CA ASN A 42 14.56 -3.82 0.28
C ASN A 42 14.49 -4.91 1.37
N SER A 43 13.48 -4.85 2.24
CA SER A 43 13.32 -5.81 3.34
C SER A 43 11.87 -5.96 3.82
N GLY A 44 11.63 -6.97 4.64
CA GLY A 44 10.35 -7.12 5.37
C GLY A 44 10.11 -6.04 6.43
N GLN A 45 11.10 -5.21 6.76
CA GLN A 45 10.89 -4.04 7.63
C GLN A 45 10.12 -2.94 6.90
N ASP A 46 10.36 -2.75 5.60
CA ASP A 46 9.67 -1.74 4.80
C ASP A 46 8.17 -2.05 4.74
N VAL A 47 7.81 -3.32 4.54
CA VAL A 47 6.41 -3.78 4.57
C VAL A 47 5.77 -3.54 5.94
N GLN A 48 6.49 -3.79 7.04
CA GLN A 48 5.99 -3.54 8.40
C GLN A 48 5.78 -2.05 8.67
N GLN A 49 6.71 -1.20 8.22
CA GLN A 49 6.58 0.26 8.32
C GLN A 49 5.38 0.77 7.52
N LEU A 50 5.22 0.30 6.28
CA LEU A 50 4.06 0.63 5.46
C LEU A 50 2.76 0.19 6.14
N SER A 51 2.74 -1.03 6.70
CA SER A 51 1.58 -1.57 7.40
C SER A 51 1.21 -0.75 8.62
N ALA A 52 2.19 -0.30 9.40
CA ALA A 52 1.95 0.56 10.55
C ALA A 52 1.37 1.93 10.14
N LYS A 53 1.90 2.54 9.07
CA LYS A 53 1.38 3.80 8.52
C LYS A 53 -0.05 3.64 8.01
N LEU A 54 -0.32 2.59 7.24
CA LEU A 54 -1.65 2.30 6.72
C LEU A 54 -2.68 2.13 7.82
N ARG A 55 -2.34 1.43 8.91
CA ARG A 55 -3.25 1.25 10.05
C ARG A 55 -3.72 2.58 10.65
N VAL A 56 -2.85 3.59 10.72
CA VAL A 56 -3.22 4.93 11.21
C VAL A 56 -4.24 5.56 10.27
N HIS A 57 -3.96 5.59 8.97
CA HIS A 57 -4.87 6.19 7.99
C HIS A 57 -6.19 5.43 7.83
N GLU A 58 -6.15 4.09 7.91
CA GLU A 58 -7.35 3.26 7.91
C GLU A 58 -8.24 3.59 9.11
N ALA A 59 -7.67 3.71 10.31
CA ALA A 59 -8.40 4.09 11.51
C ALA A 59 -9.00 5.50 11.40
N GLU A 60 -8.23 6.48 10.90
CA GLU A 60 -8.69 7.84 10.66
C GLU A 60 -9.84 7.91 9.64
N SER A 61 -9.85 7.00 8.67
CA SER A 61 -10.86 6.93 7.60
C SER A 61 -12.01 5.96 7.90
N GLY A 62 -12.04 5.34 9.09
CA GLY A 62 -13.06 4.37 9.50
C GLY A 62 -13.04 3.05 8.70
N LEU A 63 -11.88 2.69 8.15
CA LEU A 63 -11.66 1.42 7.46
C LEU A 63 -11.26 0.32 8.45
N PRO A 64 -11.62 -0.96 8.19
CA PRO A 64 -11.08 -2.08 8.93
C PRO A 64 -9.56 -2.17 8.83
N ASP A 65 -8.91 -2.68 9.87
CA ASP A 65 -7.47 -2.96 9.84
C ASP A 65 -7.11 -3.90 8.69
N GLY A 66 -6.15 -3.49 7.87
CA GLY A 66 -5.69 -4.27 6.72
C GLY A 66 -6.72 -4.37 5.60
N ALA A 67 -7.62 -3.39 5.49
CA ALA A 67 -8.53 -3.24 4.35
C ALA A 67 -7.75 -3.01 3.05
N ILE A 68 -6.66 -2.25 3.10
CA ILE A 68 -5.77 -1.98 1.97
C ILE A 68 -4.63 -3.00 1.97
N LYS A 69 -4.52 -3.81 0.91
CA LYS A 69 -3.46 -4.82 0.80
C LYS A 69 -2.13 -4.21 0.39
N ILE A 70 -1.02 -4.80 0.83
CA ILE A 70 0.33 -4.37 0.44
C ILE A 70 0.90 -5.37 -0.56
N LEU A 71 1.39 -4.87 -1.70
CA LEU A 71 2.08 -5.64 -2.72
C LEU A 71 3.52 -5.12 -2.83
N PRO A 72 4.49 -5.72 -2.13
CA PRO A 72 5.89 -5.31 -2.24
C PRO A 72 6.47 -5.78 -3.58
N ILE A 73 7.13 -4.87 -4.31
CA ILE A 73 8.01 -5.22 -5.44
C ILE A 73 9.45 -5.19 -4.94
N ILE A 74 10.10 -6.35 -5.00
CA ILE A 74 11.48 -6.54 -4.55
C ILE A 74 12.48 -6.33 -5.72
N THR A 75 12.01 -6.36 -6.98
CA THR A 75 12.85 -6.50 -8.18
C THR A 75 13.25 -5.19 -8.89
N GLU A 76 13.38 -4.05 -8.19
CA GLU A 76 13.73 -2.76 -8.83
C GLU A 76 15.16 -2.26 -8.55
N THR A 77 15.97 -3.03 -7.82
CA THR A 77 17.42 -2.79 -7.69
C THR A 77 18.14 -3.91 -8.43
N ALA A 78 18.66 -3.61 -9.63
CA ALA A 78 19.72 -4.44 -10.20
C ALA A 78 20.92 -4.33 -9.26
N ALA A 79 21.19 -5.39 -8.50
CA ALA A 79 22.49 -5.57 -7.85
C ALA A 79 23.54 -5.87 -8.93
#